data_AF-A0A7V0Z8A0-F1
#
_entry.id   AF-A0A7V0Z8A0-F1
#
_cell.length_a   1.000
_cell.length_b   1.000
_cell.length_c   1.000
_cell.angle_alpha   90.00
_cell.angle_beta   90.00
_cell.angle_gamma   90.00
#
_symmetry.space_group_name_H-M   'P 1'
#
loop_
_entity.id
_entity.type
_entity.pdbx_description
1 polymer ?
#
loop_
_entity_poly.entity_id
_entity_poly.type
_entity_poly.pdbx_seq_one_letter_code
_entity_poly.pdbx_strand_id
1 'polypeptide(L)' 'MPYRIQVKKSAGKEITALPKRDRRSVVKAIETLTETPRPVGVRKLAGTKDAYRLCIGDYRII' A
#
# COMPACT_ATOMS: atom_id res chain seq x y z
N MET A 1 -5.06 9.11 15.47
CA MET A 1 -5.98 9.68 14.46
C MET A 1 -5.91 8.78 13.24
N PRO A 2 -7.03 8.17 12.79
CA PRO A 2 -7.02 7.31 11.62
C PRO A 2 -6.78 8.14 10.36
N TYR A 3 -5.88 7.69 9.50
CA TYR A 3 -5.60 8.32 8.21
C TYR A 3 -6.66 7.91 7.19
N ARG A 4 -7.11 8.86 6.35
CA ARG A 4 -8.02 8.53 5.25
C ARG A 4 -7.24 7.97 4.07
N ILE A 5 -7.53 6.74 3.69
CA ILE A 5 -6.93 6.11 2.51
C ILE A 5 -7.71 6.51 1.26
N GLN A 6 -6.98 6.94 0.24
CA GLN A 6 -7.50 7.18 -1.10
C GLN A 6 -6.71 6.32 -2.08
N VAL A 7 -7.40 5.40 -2.75
CA VAL A 7 -6.78 4.50 -3.73
C VAL A 7 -7.03 5.06 -5.13
N LYS A 8 -5.99 5.16 -5.95
CA LYS A 8 -6.14 5.53 -7.37
C LYS A 8 -7.01 4.51 -8.09
N LYS A 9 -7.79 4.97 -9.07
CA LYS A 9 -8.66 4.09 -9.88
C LYS A 9 -7.86 2.99 -10.61
N SER A 10 -6.64 3.28 -11.06
CA SER A 10 -5.73 2.28 -11.65
C SER A 10 -5.32 1.22 -10.62
N ALA A 11 -4.85 1.65 -9.45
CA ALA A 11 -4.47 0.77 -8.36
C ALA A 11 -5.63 -0.13 -7.89
N GLY A 12 -6.86 0.39 -7.85
CA GLY A 12 -8.05 -0.41 -7.56
C GLY A 12 -8.25 -1.56 -8.55
N LYS A 13 -8.07 -1.30 -9.86
CA LYS A 13 -8.14 -2.34 -10.89
C LYS A 13 -7.03 -3.37 -10.73
N GLU A 14 -5.80 -2.92 -10.47
CA GLU A 14 -4.65 -3.80 -10.23
C GLU A 14 -4.91 -4.72 -9.05
N ILE A 15 -5.36 -4.19 -7.91
CA ILE A 15 -5.70 -4.98 -6.71
C ILE A 15 -6.79 -6.01 -7.02
N THR A 16 -7.82 -5.64 -7.79
CA THR A 16 -8.90 -6.59 -8.14
C THR A 16 -8.43 -7.70 -9.09
N ALA A 17 -7.43 -7.44 -9.93
CA ALA A 17 -6.84 -8.40 -10.86
C ALA A 17 -5.86 -9.38 -10.18
N LEU A 18 -5.40 -9.08 -8.96
CA LEU A 18 -4.51 -9.96 -8.21
C LEU A 18 -5.19 -11.30 -7.84
N PRO A 19 -4.40 -12.39 -7.73
CA PRO A 19 -4.89 -13.65 -7.17
C PRO A 19 -5.50 -13.44 -5.77
N LYS A 20 -6.52 -14.23 -5.42
CA LYS A 20 -7.27 -14.07 -4.15
C LYS A 20 -6.38 -14.07 -2.90
N ARG A 21 -5.24 -14.77 -2.93
CA ARG A 21 -4.28 -14.85 -1.83
C ARG A 21 -3.52 -13.54 -1.68
N ASP A 22 -3.02 -13.00 -2.78
CA ASP A 22 -2.19 -11.80 -2.78
C ASP A 22 -3.04 -10.56 -2.55
N ARG A 23 -4.24 -10.52 -3.14
CA ARG A 23 -5.22 -9.47 -2.88
C ARG A 23 -5.52 -9.33 -1.38
N ARG A 24 -5.69 -10.44 -0.66
CA ARG A 24 -5.91 -10.41 0.80
C ARG A 24 -4.70 -9.83 1.54
N SER A 25 -3.49 -10.20 1.14
CA SER A 25 -2.27 -9.69 1.76
C SER A 25 -2.09 -8.19 1.53
N VAL A 26 -2.36 -7.71 0.31
CA VAL A 26 -2.29 -6.30 -0.06
C VAL A 26 -3.35 -5.48 0.67
N VAL A 27 -4.61 -5.93 0.70
CA VAL A 27 -5.70 -5.22 1.40
C VAL A 27 -5.40 -5.12 2.89
N LYS A 28 -4.96 -6.21 3.53
CA LYS A 28 -4.60 -6.20 4.96
C LYS A 28 -3.50 -5.18 5.25
N ALA A 29 -2.48 -5.10 4.38
CA ALA A 29 -1.42 -4.12 4.56
C ALA A 29 -1.94 -2.67 4.35
N ILE A 30 -2.80 -2.43 3.37
CA ILE A 30 -3.44 -1.12 3.17
C ILE A 30 -4.24 -0.73 4.42
N GLU A 31 -5.02 -1.65 4.98
CA GLU A 31 -5.79 -1.40 6.22
C GLU A 31 -4.87 -0.96 7.37
N THR A 32 -3.71 -1.60 7.55
CA THR A 32 -2.74 -1.20 8.59
C THR A 32 -2.18 0.22 8.40
N LEU A 33 -2.16 0.75 7.18
CA LEU A 33 -1.74 2.14 6.91
C LEU A 33 -2.72 3.17 7.48
N THR A 34 -3.98 2.78 7.71
CA THR A 34 -5.00 3.63 8.34
C THR A 34 -4.60 3.99 9.77
N GLU A 35 -4.09 3.00 10.51
CA GLU A 35 -3.70 3.14 11.91
C GLU A 35 -2.27 3.63 12.05
N THR A 36 -1.36 3.03 11.28
CA THR A 36 0.06 3.34 11.27
C THR A 36 0.47 3.69 9.85
N PRO A 37 0.52 4.98 9.46
CA PRO A 37 0.80 5.38 8.07
C PRO A 37 2.22 5.04 7.61
N ARG A 38 3.13 4.77 8.55
CA ARG A 38 4.54 4.47 8.30
C ARG A 38 4.96 3.24 9.11
N PRO A 39 4.48 2.05 8.74
CA PRO A 39 4.89 0.82 9.40
C PRO A 39 6.36 0.53 9.11
N VAL A 40 6.95 -0.35 9.93
CA VAL A 40 8.33 -0.79 9.77
C VAL A 40 8.50 -1.44 8.39
N GLY A 41 9.55 -1.04 7.65
CA GLY A 41 9.81 -1.55 6.30
C GLY A 41 9.39 -0.61 5.16
N VAL A 42 8.72 0.50 5.48
CA VAL A 42 8.49 1.58 4.51
C VAL A 42 9.79 2.31 4.20
N ARG A 43 10.07 2.54 2.91
CA ARG A 43 11.22 3.35 2.46
C ARG A 43 10.74 4.57 1.68
N LYS A 44 11.23 5.75 2.04
CA LYS A 44 10.97 6.97 1.27
C LYS A 44 11.60 6.87 -0.13
N LEU A 45 10.89 7.28 -1.17
CA LEU A 45 11.43 7.33 -2.53
C LEU A 45 12.28 8.60 -2.71
N ALA A 46 13.52 8.43 -3.15
CA ALA A 46 14.41 9.54 -3.45
C ALA A 46 13.84 10.43 -4.56
N GLY A 47 13.99 11.75 -4.42
CA GLY A 47 13.47 12.72 -5.40
C GLY A 47 11.98 13.04 -5.30
N THR A 48 11.27 12.51 -4.29
CA THR A 48 9.85 12.84 -4.03
C THR A 48 9.68 13.50 -2.67
N LYS A 49 8.75 14.45 -2.55
CA LYS A 49 8.44 15.09 -1.26
C LYS A 49 7.78 14.10 -0.30
N ASP A 50 6.76 13.39 -0.77
CA ASP A 50 5.84 12.60 0.07
C ASP A 50 5.48 11.23 -0.52
N ALA A 51 6.38 10.57 -1.26
CA ALA A 51 6.16 9.20 -1.75
C ALA A 51 6.96 8.16 -0.96
N TYR A 52 6.32 7.04 -0.68
CA TYR A 52 6.84 5.99 0.20
C TYR A 52 6.57 4.62 -0.41
N ARG A 53 7.53 3.71 -0.30
CA ARG A 53 7.44 2.35 -0.82
C ARG A 53 7.27 1.36 0.31
N LEU A 54 6.27 0.49 0.20
CA LEU A 54 6.06 -0.67 1.05
C LEU A 54 6.08 -1.95 0.20
N CYS A 55 6.93 -2.93 0.55
CA CYS A 55 6.97 -4.23 -0.13
C CYS A 55 6.15 -5.26 0.66
N ILE A 56 5.28 -5.99 -0.03
CA ILE A 56 4.46 -7.07 0.54
C ILE A 56 4.57 -8.27 -0.40
N GLY A 57 5.38 -9.26 -0.01
CA GLY A 57 5.74 -10.37 -0.91
C GLY A 57 6.35 -9.84 -2.20
N ASP A 58 5.75 -10.21 -3.32
CA ASP A 58 6.19 -9.82 -4.67
C ASP A 58 5.64 -8.46 -5.14
N TYR A 59 4.79 -7.82 -4.34
CA TYR A 59 4.09 -6.58 -4.71
C TYR A 59 4.68 -5.35 -4.02
N ARG A 60 4.58 -4.20 -4.69
CA ARG A 60 5.04 -2.90 -4.18
C ARG A 60 3.86 -1.92 -4.14
N ILE A 61 3.65 -1.33 -2.97
CA ILE A 61 2.73 -0.21 -2.76
C ILE A 61 3.55 1.08 -2.74
N ILE A 62 3.11 2.09 -3.50
CA ILE A 62 3.78 3.40 -3.67
C ILE A 62 2.76 4.52 -3.40
#